data_AF-A0A2I1E4V3-F1
#
_entry.id   AF-A0A2I1E4V3-F1
#
_cell.length_a   1.000
_cell.length_b   1.000
_cell.length_c   1.000
_cell.angle_alpha   90.00
_cell.angle_beta   90.00
_cell.angle_gamma   90.00
#
_symmetry.space_group_name_H-M   'P 1'
#
loop_
_entity.id
_entity.type
_entity.pdbx_description
1 polymer ?
#
loop_
_entity_poly.entity_id
_entity_poly.type
_entity_poly.pdbx_seq_one_letter_code
_entity_poly.pdbx_strand_id
1 'polypeptide(L)'
;MLIWIKKCKQNSKDKPPFFWTLFYWRRNNNLSNKKLGIITKNNIKQKLKPYLTHKLLKLYIMMIFHELFIYFLVTFPPSIIPDRPYPLRIIDYLLLNKASFIANPYTLIYCYIYAGFLAHNMNYVYNKILVAATVILWIIENNFLFNDPIINSKVNIIKNYLISLLFDTSPLFNHPYFSTSPSDFWGRRWHQLLRECFIELGYLPISSLLTNNNKTLSHIMGSLASFILSGIFHEYIIISLFGKITDSIQ
;
A
#
# COMPACT_ATOMS: atom_id res chain seq x y z
N MET A 1 -10.67 11.75 -5.70
CA MET A 1 -11.64 12.85 -5.89
C MET A 1 -11.13 13.89 -6.87
N LEU A 2 -9.99 14.55 -6.63
CA LEU A 2 -9.45 15.60 -7.51
C LEU A 2 -9.19 15.15 -8.96
N ILE A 3 -8.68 13.94 -9.16
CA ILE A 3 -8.48 13.34 -10.50
C ILE A 3 -9.83 13.11 -11.22
N TRP A 4 -10.86 12.70 -10.48
CA TRP A 4 -12.21 12.54 -11.01
C TRP A 4 -12.81 13.89 -11.39
N ILE A 5 -12.70 14.90 -10.51
CA ILE A 5 -13.15 16.27 -10.79
C ILE A 5 -12.45 16.83 -12.04
N LYS A 6 -11.13 16.66 -12.17
CA LYS A 6 -10.35 17.07 -13.35
C LYS A 6 -10.85 16.38 -14.62
N LYS A 7 -11.12 15.07 -14.56
CA LYS A 7 -11.70 14.32 -15.69
C LYS A 7 -13.11 14.82 -15.99
N CYS A 8 -13.99 15.02 -15.02
CA CYS A 8 -15.35 15.54 -15.20
C CYS A 8 -15.34 16.92 -15.86
N LYS A 9 -14.38 17.78 -15.50
CA LYS A 9 -14.21 19.12 -16.10
C LYS A 9 -13.82 19.08 -17.59
N GLN A 10 -13.18 18.00 -18.05
CA GLN A 10 -12.74 17.85 -19.45
C GLN A 10 -13.76 17.18 -20.36
N ASN A 11 -14.73 16.42 -19.84
CA ASN A 11 -15.75 15.72 -20.63
C ASN A 11 -16.97 15.45 -19.74
N SER A 12 -18.08 16.15 -20.01
CA SER A 12 -19.24 16.29 -19.11
C SER A 12 -20.41 15.34 -19.39
N LYS A 13 -20.45 14.66 -20.54
CA LYS A 13 -21.72 14.10 -21.03
C LYS A 13 -22.19 12.77 -20.44
N ASP A 14 -21.33 11.90 -19.93
CA ASP A 14 -21.75 10.68 -19.23
C ASP A 14 -20.59 10.12 -18.41
N LYS A 15 -20.54 10.42 -17.11
CA LYS A 15 -19.52 9.80 -16.23
C LYS A 15 -20.16 9.13 -15.03
N PRO A 16 -19.70 7.92 -14.69
CA PRO A 16 -20.23 7.20 -13.55
C PRO A 16 -19.94 8.00 -12.27
N PRO A 17 -20.81 7.88 -11.24
CA PRO A 17 -20.66 8.59 -9.98
C PRO A 17 -19.25 8.41 -9.39
N PHE A 18 -18.77 9.40 -8.63
CA PHE A 18 -17.42 9.41 -8.05
C PHE A 18 -17.04 8.07 -7.42
N PHE A 19 -17.95 7.47 -6.65
CA PHE A 19 -17.76 6.17 -6.00
C PHE A 19 -17.35 5.05 -6.98
N TRP A 20 -17.92 5.00 -8.18
CA TRP A 20 -17.59 3.99 -9.19
C TRP A 20 -16.24 4.25 -9.86
N THR A 21 -15.79 5.51 -9.87
CA THR A 21 -14.45 5.84 -10.38
C THR A 21 -13.34 5.59 -9.37
N LEU A 22 -13.70 5.37 -8.11
CA LEU A 22 -12.78 4.95 -7.05
C LEU A 22 -12.13 3.59 -7.37
N PHE A 23 -12.77 2.78 -8.20
CA PHE A 23 -12.28 1.50 -8.69
C PHE A 23 -11.59 1.58 -10.06
N TYR A 24 -11.66 2.73 -10.76
CA TYR A 24 -11.11 2.92 -12.12
C TYR A 24 -9.93 3.89 -12.18
N TRP A 25 -9.32 4.21 -11.03
CA TRP A 25 -8.22 5.17 -10.96
C TRP A 25 -6.88 4.62 -11.47
N ARG A 26 -6.71 3.30 -11.51
CA ARG A 26 -5.47 2.67 -11.98
C ARG A 26 -5.24 2.99 -13.46
N ARG A 27 -4.01 3.40 -13.80
CA ARG A 27 -3.68 3.93 -15.12
C ARG A 27 -4.07 2.93 -16.22
N ASN A 28 -4.85 3.39 -17.20
CA ASN A 28 -5.21 2.66 -18.41
C ASN A 28 -3.93 2.33 -19.19
N ASN A 29 -3.29 1.20 -18.88
CA ASN A 29 -2.28 0.66 -19.77
C ASN A 29 -3.06 -0.05 -20.89
N ASN A 30 -2.89 0.37 -22.15
CA ASN A 30 -3.50 -0.34 -23.29
C ASN A 30 -3.12 -1.84 -23.30
N LEU A 31 -2.00 -2.22 -22.68
CA LEU A 31 -1.64 -3.61 -22.39
C LEU A 31 -2.51 -4.29 -21.33
N SER A 32 -2.94 -3.59 -20.27
CA SER A 32 -3.86 -4.15 -19.28
C SER A 32 -5.23 -4.36 -19.90
N ASN A 33 -5.76 -3.43 -20.71
CA ASN A 33 -7.03 -3.65 -21.41
C ASN A 33 -6.97 -4.78 -22.45
N LYS A 34 -5.83 -4.95 -23.16
CA LYS A 34 -5.60 -6.13 -24.02
C LYS A 34 -5.49 -7.43 -23.21
N LYS A 35 -4.71 -7.46 -22.13
CA LYS A 35 -4.61 -8.63 -21.22
C LYS A 35 -5.95 -8.95 -20.56
N LEU A 36 -6.68 -7.94 -20.10
CA LEU A 36 -7.98 -8.04 -19.47
C LEU A 36 -8.99 -8.60 -20.48
N GLY A 37 -9.01 -8.12 -21.72
CA GLY A 37 -9.82 -8.67 -22.81
C GLY A 37 -9.47 -10.12 -23.20
N ILE A 38 -8.21 -10.51 -23.11
CA ILE A 38 -7.75 -11.90 -23.32
C ILE A 38 -8.12 -12.79 -22.12
N ILE A 39 -8.03 -12.26 -20.90
CA ILE A 39 -8.34 -12.97 -19.65
C ILE A 39 -9.87 -13.15 -19.53
N THR A 40 -10.68 -12.13 -19.80
CA THR A 40 -12.15 -12.12 -19.65
C THR A 40 -12.90 -12.99 -20.64
N LYS A 41 -12.34 -13.30 -21.81
CA LYS A 41 -13.12 -14.02 -22.84
C LYS A 41 -13.26 -15.52 -22.62
N ASN A 42 -12.32 -16.25 -22.01
CA ASN A 42 -12.43 -17.72 -21.92
C ASN A 42 -11.87 -18.43 -20.65
N ASN A 43 -10.95 -17.86 -19.86
CA ASN A 43 -10.15 -18.67 -18.89
C ASN A 43 -10.11 -18.16 -17.43
N ILE A 44 -10.92 -17.17 -17.03
CA ILE A 44 -10.90 -16.60 -15.67
C ILE A 44 -11.20 -17.68 -14.62
N LYS A 45 -12.32 -18.39 -14.75
CA LYS A 45 -12.73 -19.45 -13.82
C LYS A 45 -11.64 -20.51 -13.62
N GLN A 46 -10.98 -20.91 -14.71
CA GLN A 46 -9.90 -21.90 -14.67
C GLN A 46 -8.65 -21.38 -13.94
N LYS A 47 -8.36 -20.07 -14.01
CA LYS A 47 -7.24 -19.44 -13.29
C LYS A 47 -7.54 -19.15 -11.82
N LEU A 48 -8.79 -18.92 -11.43
CA LEU A 48 -9.12 -18.58 -10.03
C LEU A 48 -8.84 -19.72 -9.06
N LYS A 49 -9.20 -20.95 -9.39
CA LYS A 49 -9.01 -22.11 -8.49
C LYS A 49 -7.53 -22.35 -8.12
N PRO A 50 -6.57 -22.43 -9.07
CA PRO A 50 -5.15 -22.56 -8.73
C PRO A 50 -4.60 -21.30 -8.03
N TYR A 51 -5.09 -20.10 -8.36
CA TYR A 51 -4.70 -18.88 -7.66
C TYR A 51 -5.14 -18.87 -6.20
N LEU A 52 -6.41 -19.21 -5.94
CA LEU A 52 -6.99 -19.26 -4.59
C LEU A 52 -6.28 -20.30 -3.72
N THR A 53 -6.06 -21.51 -4.25
CA THR A 53 -5.34 -22.57 -3.53
C THR A 53 -3.92 -22.15 -3.16
N HIS A 54 -3.17 -21.57 -4.10
CA HIS A 54 -1.83 -21.03 -3.82
C HIS A 54 -1.87 -19.93 -2.74
N LYS A 55 -2.82 -18.99 -2.82
CA LYS A 55 -2.96 -17.90 -1.85
C LYS A 55 -3.38 -18.40 -0.47
N LEU A 56 -4.27 -19.38 -0.38
CA LEU A 56 -4.66 -20.01 0.89
C LEU A 56 -3.50 -20.75 1.53
N LEU A 57 -2.75 -21.53 0.75
CA LEU A 57 -1.54 -22.20 1.24
C LEU A 57 -0.52 -21.19 1.78
N LYS A 58 -0.26 -20.12 1.01
CA LYS A 58 0.61 -19.02 1.44
C LYS A 58 0.10 -18.39 2.73
N LEU A 59 -1.20 -18.13 2.83
CA LEU A 59 -1.81 -17.52 4.02
C LEU A 59 -1.65 -18.41 5.25
N TYR A 60 -1.84 -19.73 5.10
CA TYR A 60 -1.65 -20.71 6.18
C TYR A 60 -0.20 -20.69 6.70
N ILE A 61 0.79 -20.72 5.80
CA ILE A 61 2.21 -20.62 6.17
C ILE A 61 2.46 -19.28 6.88
N MET A 62 1.94 -18.18 6.34
CA MET A 62 2.12 -16.86 6.95
C MET A 62 1.47 -16.74 8.33
N MET A 63 0.36 -17.42 8.58
CA MET A 63 -0.33 -17.47 9.87
C MET A 63 0.56 -18.11 10.94
N ILE A 64 1.25 -19.21 10.62
CA ILE A 64 2.19 -19.86 11.55
C ILE A 64 3.31 -18.88 11.95
N PHE A 65 3.94 -18.23 10.96
CA PHE A 65 4.96 -17.20 11.26
C PHE A 65 4.37 -16.02 12.04
N HIS A 66 3.13 -15.64 11.75
CA HIS A 66 2.46 -14.53 12.44
C HIS A 66 2.32 -14.81 13.94
N GLU A 67 1.83 -16.00 14.29
CA GLU A 67 1.72 -16.45 15.69
C GLU A 67 3.09 -16.53 16.36
N LEU A 68 4.12 -17.05 15.68
CA LEU A 68 5.49 -17.09 16.21
C LEU A 68 6.03 -15.67 16.49
N PHE A 69 5.81 -14.72 15.58
CA PHE A 69 6.21 -13.33 15.81
C PHE A 69 5.47 -12.71 17.00
N ILE A 70 4.15 -12.88 17.08
CA ILE A 70 3.34 -12.35 18.19
C ILE A 70 3.80 -12.96 19.51
N TYR A 71 3.96 -14.28 19.56
CA TYR A 71 4.46 -14.99 20.73
C TYR A 71 5.81 -14.44 21.20
N PHE A 72 6.76 -14.25 20.27
CA PHE A 72 8.07 -13.66 20.60
C PHE A 72 7.94 -12.24 21.15
N LEU A 73 7.19 -11.37 20.48
CA LEU A 73 7.03 -9.97 20.86
C LEU A 73 6.35 -9.80 22.23
N VAL A 74 5.38 -10.66 22.54
CA VAL A 74 4.65 -10.64 23.82
C VAL A 74 5.46 -11.25 24.95
N THR A 75 6.22 -12.33 24.69
CA THR A 75 6.97 -13.06 25.71
C THR A 75 8.27 -12.35 26.09
N PHE A 76 8.89 -11.65 25.15
CA PHE A 76 10.22 -11.07 25.30
C PHE A 76 10.24 -9.53 25.14
N PRO A 77 9.38 -8.76 25.83
CA PRO A 77 9.42 -7.31 25.75
C PRO A 77 10.72 -6.77 26.37
N PRO A 78 11.32 -5.70 25.83
CA PRO A 78 12.47 -5.05 26.45
C PRO A 78 12.08 -4.43 27.81
N SER A 79 12.95 -4.59 28.81
CA SER A 79 12.75 -4.06 30.16
C SER A 79 12.74 -2.52 30.22
N ILE A 80 13.40 -1.86 29.27
CA ILE A 80 13.47 -0.41 29.16
C ILE A 80 13.08 -0.04 27.73
N ILE A 81 11.97 0.69 27.59
CA ILE A 81 11.52 1.28 26.33
C ILE A 81 12.00 2.75 26.34
N PRO A 82 12.85 3.17 25.40
CA PRO A 82 13.31 4.54 25.34
C PRO A 82 12.16 5.49 25.00
N ASP A 83 12.06 6.61 25.72
CA ASP A 83 11.02 7.64 25.49
C ASP A 83 11.16 8.36 24.14
N ARG A 84 12.32 8.22 23.48
CA ARG A 84 12.62 8.86 22.20
C ARG A 84 12.95 7.85 21.10
N PRO A 85 12.44 8.07 19.87
CA PRO A 85 12.84 7.32 18.68
C PRO A 85 14.35 7.24 18.51
N TYR A 86 14.84 6.10 18.02
CA TYR A 86 16.28 5.87 17.82
C TYR A 86 16.98 6.95 16.97
N PRO A 87 16.42 7.46 15.85
CA PRO A 87 17.08 8.52 15.08
C PRO A 87 17.25 9.83 15.86
N LEU A 88 16.26 10.23 16.67
CA LEU A 88 16.35 11.44 17.49
C LEU A 88 17.40 11.29 18.59
N ARG A 89 17.55 10.09 19.15
CA ARG A 89 18.62 9.81 20.13
C ARG A 89 20.02 9.90 19.52
N ILE A 90 20.19 9.48 18.27
CA ILE A 90 21.46 9.69 17.53
C ILE A 90 21.73 11.18 17.37
N ILE A 91 20.72 11.97 16.98
CA ILE A 91 20.86 13.42 16.81
C ILE A 91 21.19 14.09 18.15
N ASP A 92 20.48 13.74 19.23
CA ASP A 92 20.75 14.25 20.58
C ASP A 92 22.17 13.90 21.04
N TYR A 93 22.66 12.69 20.73
CA TYR A 93 24.04 12.30 21.03
C TYR A 93 25.05 13.15 20.26
N LEU A 94 24.86 13.30 18.94
CA LEU A 94 25.78 14.03 18.08
C LEU A 94 25.79 15.54 18.33
N LEU A 95 24.62 16.14 18.61
CA LEU A 95 24.46 17.60 18.76
C LEU A 95 24.51 18.08 20.20
N LEU A 96 23.97 17.31 21.15
CA LEU A 96 23.81 17.73 22.55
C LEU A 96 24.77 17.01 23.51
N ASN A 97 25.63 16.12 22.99
CA ASN A 97 26.59 15.31 23.75
C ASN A 97 25.93 14.58 24.94
N LYS A 98 24.64 14.24 24.81
CA LYS A 98 23.88 13.53 25.85
C LYS A 98 24.22 12.04 25.81
N ALA A 99 24.45 11.44 26.97
CA ALA A 99 24.90 10.05 27.12
C ALA A 99 23.87 8.96 26.73
N SER A 100 22.72 9.31 26.15
CA SER A 100 21.63 8.37 25.81
C SER A 100 21.89 7.55 24.54
N PHE A 101 23.16 7.30 24.21
CA PHE A 101 23.60 6.66 22.98
C PHE A 101 23.24 5.17 22.89
N ILE A 102 23.33 4.45 24.01
CA ILE A 102 23.31 2.98 23.95
C ILE A 102 21.86 2.51 24.10
N ALA A 103 21.18 2.33 22.96
CA ALA A 103 20.16 1.31 22.90
C ALA A 103 20.83 -0.01 23.26
N ASN A 104 20.39 -0.65 24.36
CA ASN A 104 20.82 -1.99 24.72
C ASN A 104 20.79 -2.88 23.44
N PRO A 105 21.85 -3.65 23.12
CA PRO A 105 21.89 -4.48 21.92
C PRO A 105 20.64 -5.36 21.78
N TYR A 106 20.08 -5.79 22.91
CA TYR A 106 18.79 -6.48 22.95
C TYR A 106 17.64 -5.64 22.38
N THR A 107 17.49 -4.38 22.81
CA THR A 107 16.45 -3.47 22.31
C THR A 107 16.61 -3.20 20.82
N LEU A 108 17.85 -3.10 20.33
CA LEU A 108 18.12 -2.94 18.89
C LEU A 108 17.64 -4.17 18.10
N ILE A 109 18.02 -5.38 18.54
CA ILE A 109 17.56 -6.64 17.94
C ILE A 109 16.04 -6.73 17.96
N TYR A 110 15.43 -6.42 19.10
CA TYR A 110 13.98 -6.39 19.26
C TYR A 110 13.31 -5.42 18.26
N CYS A 111 13.85 -4.22 18.06
CA CYS A 111 13.35 -3.28 17.06
C CYS A 111 13.43 -3.82 15.63
N TYR A 112 14.50 -4.54 15.27
CA TYR A 112 14.60 -5.19 13.96
C TYR A 112 13.59 -6.31 13.79
N ILE A 113 13.38 -7.13 14.82
CA ILE A 113 12.35 -8.17 14.82
C ILE A 113 10.96 -7.55 14.69
N TYR A 114 10.68 -6.48 15.43
CA TYR A 114 9.43 -5.74 15.35
C TYR A 114 9.20 -5.12 13.97
N ALA A 115 10.23 -4.54 13.34
CA ALA A 115 10.15 -4.05 11.97
C ALA A 115 9.87 -5.18 10.97
N GLY A 116 10.49 -6.35 11.17
CA GLY A 116 10.20 -7.57 10.41
C GLY A 116 8.74 -8.03 10.59
N PHE A 117 8.24 -8.04 11.83
CA PHE A 117 6.84 -8.32 12.13
C PHE A 117 5.90 -7.33 11.45
N LEU A 118 6.19 -6.04 11.47
CA LEU A 118 5.37 -5.02 10.81
C LEU A 118 5.26 -5.28 9.30
N ALA A 119 6.40 -5.54 8.64
CA ALA A 119 6.43 -5.89 7.22
C ALA A 119 5.69 -7.21 6.92
N HIS A 120 5.82 -8.21 7.80
CA HIS A 120 5.07 -9.46 7.73
C HIS A 120 3.56 -9.25 7.90
N ASN A 121 3.15 -8.47 8.91
CA ASN A 121 1.76 -8.13 9.21
C ASN A 121 1.10 -7.43 8.01
N MET A 122 1.76 -6.44 7.42
CA MET A 122 1.27 -5.76 6.22
C MET A 122 1.07 -6.74 5.05
N ASN A 123 2.03 -7.65 4.81
CA ASN A 123 1.89 -8.70 3.79
C ASN A 123 0.77 -9.70 4.14
N TYR A 124 0.60 -10.04 5.41
CA TYR A 124 -0.42 -10.96 5.89
C TYR A 124 -1.82 -10.40 5.66
N VAL A 125 -2.04 -9.14 6.07
CA VAL A 125 -3.29 -8.41 5.81
C VAL A 125 -3.54 -8.28 4.30
N TYR A 126 -2.53 -7.93 3.52
CA TYR A 126 -2.67 -7.83 2.06
C TYR A 126 -3.05 -9.16 1.41
N ASN A 127 -2.45 -10.30 1.82
CA ASN A 127 -2.87 -11.61 1.30
C ASN A 127 -4.31 -11.97 1.72
N LYS A 128 -4.78 -11.59 2.92
CA LYS A 128 -6.20 -11.75 3.31
C LYS A 128 -7.13 -10.98 2.36
N ILE A 129 -6.78 -9.74 2.02
CA ILE A 129 -7.55 -8.93 1.05
C ILE A 129 -7.60 -9.61 -0.32
N LEU A 130 -6.48 -10.15 -0.80
CA LEU A 130 -6.44 -10.86 -2.10
C LEU A 130 -7.28 -12.15 -2.09
N VAL A 131 -7.26 -12.91 -0.99
CA VAL A 131 -8.11 -14.11 -0.84
C VAL A 131 -9.59 -13.71 -0.87
N ALA A 132 -9.98 -12.70 -0.09
CA ALA A 132 -11.34 -12.18 -0.06
C ALA A 132 -11.79 -11.70 -1.46
N ALA A 133 -10.95 -10.92 -2.15
CA ALA A 133 -11.20 -10.45 -3.51
C ALA A 133 -11.36 -11.61 -4.51
N THR A 134 -10.57 -12.69 -4.36
CA THR A 134 -10.68 -13.89 -5.20
C THR A 134 -11.99 -14.63 -4.96
N VAL A 135 -12.41 -14.77 -3.70
CA VAL A 135 -13.69 -15.40 -3.33
C VAL A 135 -14.87 -14.59 -3.87
N ILE A 136 -14.84 -13.26 -3.70
CA ILE A 136 -15.88 -12.36 -4.24
C ILE A 136 -15.96 -12.50 -5.77
N LEU A 137 -14.81 -12.50 -6.46
CA LEU A 137 -14.77 -12.67 -7.91
C LEU A 137 -15.32 -14.04 -8.32
N TRP A 138 -14.99 -15.10 -7.59
CA TRP A 138 -15.51 -16.45 -7.85
C TRP A 138 -17.04 -16.53 -7.69
N ILE A 139 -17.60 -15.87 -6.68
CA ILE A 139 -19.06 -15.77 -6.47
C ILE A 139 -19.71 -15.03 -7.65
N ILE A 140 -19.14 -13.89 -8.06
CA ILE A 140 -19.66 -13.10 -9.20
C ILE A 140 -19.64 -13.93 -10.49
N GLU A 141 -18.59 -14.73 -10.72
CA GLU A 141 -18.48 -15.57 -11.92
C GLU A 141 -19.47 -16.74 -11.94
N ASN A 142 -19.88 -17.25 -10.77
CA ASN A 142 -20.80 -18.39 -10.67
C ASN A 142 -22.27 -17.97 -10.57
N ASN A 143 -22.56 -16.78 -10.06
CA ASN A 143 -23.91 -16.28 -9.97
C ASN A 143 -24.36 -15.68 -11.31
N PHE A 144 -25.25 -16.38 -12.01
CA PHE A 144 -25.94 -15.93 -13.24
C PHE A 144 -26.99 -14.82 -12.99
N LEU A 145 -27.10 -14.32 -11.76
CA LEU A 145 -28.28 -13.63 -11.22
C LEU A 145 -28.53 -12.20 -11.74
N PHE A 146 -27.70 -11.66 -12.62
CA PHE A 146 -27.85 -10.29 -13.11
C PHE A 146 -28.47 -10.26 -14.51
N ASN A 147 -29.72 -10.68 -14.63
CA ASN A 147 -30.49 -10.57 -15.88
C ASN A 147 -30.79 -9.11 -16.25
N ASP A 148 -30.79 -8.19 -15.28
CA ASP A 148 -30.98 -6.78 -15.55
C ASP A 148 -29.73 -6.15 -16.19
N PRO A 149 -29.84 -5.50 -17.37
CA PRO A 149 -28.69 -4.94 -18.09
C PRO A 149 -27.97 -3.83 -17.31
N ILE A 150 -28.72 -3.03 -16.52
CA ILE A 150 -28.15 -1.97 -15.69
C ILE A 150 -27.30 -2.58 -14.57
N ILE A 151 -27.79 -3.62 -13.90
CA ILE A 151 -27.06 -4.28 -12.80
C ILE A 151 -25.84 -4.99 -13.35
N ASN A 152 -25.97 -5.67 -14.49
CA ASN A 152 -24.87 -6.34 -15.16
C ASN A 152 -23.73 -5.36 -15.52
N SER A 153 -24.06 -4.15 -16.00
CA SER A 153 -23.06 -3.12 -16.28
C SER A 153 -22.26 -2.71 -15.04
N LYS A 154 -22.91 -2.58 -13.88
CA LYS A 154 -22.28 -2.21 -12.61
C LYS A 154 -21.42 -3.36 -12.05
N VAL A 155 -21.91 -4.59 -12.14
CA VAL A 155 -21.18 -5.79 -11.72
C VAL A 155 -19.92 -5.99 -12.55
N ASN A 156 -19.98 -5.71 -13.86
CA ASN A 156 -18.81 -5.78 -14.74
C ASN A 156 -17.71 -4.79 -14.34
N ILE A 157 -18.06 -3.60 -13.85
CA ILE A 157 -17.07 -2.64 -13.32
C ILE A 157 -16.34 -3.24 -12.10
N ILE A 158 -17.09 -3.83 -11.17
CA ILE A 158 -16.53 -4.48 -9.97
C ILE A 158 -15.65 -5.67 -10.37
N LYS A 159 -16.12 -6.51 -11.28
CA LYS A 159 -15.37 -7.65 -11.82
C LYS A 159 -14.04 -7.21 -12.43
N ASN A 160 -14.05 -6.19 -13.29
CA ASN A 160 -12.82 -5.66 -13.90
C ASN A 160 -11.84 -5.12 -12.85
N TYR A 161 -12.35 -4.44 -11.82
CA TYR A 161 -11.52 -3.99 -10.70
C TYR A 161 -10.89 -5.16 -9.94
N LEU A 162 -11.67 -6.17 -9.58
CA LEU A 162 -11.16 -7.35 -8.86
C LEU A 162 -10.10 -8.09 -9.69
N ILE A 163 -10.33 -8.28 -10.99
CA ILE A 163 -9.34 -8.89 -11.88
C ILE A 163 -8.06 -8.07 -11.88
N SER A 164 -8.15 -6.74 -12.02
CA SER A 164 -6.98 -5.89 -11.98
C SER A 164 -6.28 -5.96 -10.62
N LEU A 165 -7.03 -5.97 -9.50
CA LEU A 165 -6.49 -6.12 -8.15
C LEU A 165 -5.68 -7.41 -8.00
N LEU A 166 -6.17 -8.51 -8.55
CA LEU A 166 -5.54 -9.83 -8.41
C LEU A 166 -4.34 -10.04 -9.32
N PHE A 167 -4.36 -9.51 -10.55
CA PHE A 167 -3.39 -9.85 -11.60
C PHE A 167 -2.51 -8.69 -12.09
N ASP A 168 -2.96 -7.44 -11.96
CA ASP A 168 -2.20 -6.27 -12.44
C ASP A 168 -1.54 -5.48 -11.32
N THR A 169 -1.86 -5.75 -10.06
CA THR A 169 -1.34 -5.00 -8.92
C THR A 169 0.07 -5.47 -8.60
N SER A 170 0.99 -4.52 -8.50
CA SER A 170 2.36 -4.79 -8.04
C SER A 170 2.33 -5.41 -6.64
N PRO A 171 3.29 -6.29 -6.30
CA PRO A 171 3.40 -6.81 -4.95
C PRO A 171 3.59 -5.66 -3.95
N LEU A 172 3.06 -5.82 -2.73
CA LEU A 172 3.14 -4.78 -1.70
C LEU A 172 4.59 -4.40 -1.40
N PHE A 173 5.48 -5.40 -1.31
CA PHE A 173 6.91 -5.22 -1.18
C PHE A 173 7.64 -5.98 -2.27
N ASN A 174 8.69 -5.38 -2.81
CA ASN A 174 9.57 -6.01 -3.80
C ASN A 174 11.00 -6.11 -3.24
N HIS A 175 11.25 -7.14 -2.43
CA HIS A 175 12.57 -7.44 -1.84
C HIS A 175 13.29 -6.18 -1.32
N PRO A 176 12.71 -5.47 -0.33
CA PRO A 176 13.22 -4.18 0.13
C PRO A 176 14.63 -4.27 0.72
N TYR A 177 15.03 -5.42 1.27
CA TYR A 177 16.36 -5.69 1.81
C TYR A 177 17.50 -5.70 0.77
N PHE A 178 17.18 -5.79 -0.54
CA PHE A 178 18.18 -5.68 -1.61
C PHE A 178 18.28 -4.25 -2.19
N SER A 179 17.75 -3.24 -1.52
CA SER A 179 17.86 -1.85 -1.98
C SER A 179 19.30 -1.36 -1.90
N THR A 180 19.79 -0.72 -2.97
CA THR A 180 21.13 -0.11 -3.00
C THR A 180 21.14 1.36 -2.59
N SER A 181 19.96 1.98 -2.48
CA SER A 181 19.81 3.38 -2.06
C SER A 181 18.46 3.62 -1.39
N PRO A 182 18.30 4.68 -0.57
CA PRO A 182 17.02 5.07 0.01
C PRO A 182 15.95 5.35 -1.06
N SER A 183 16.36 5.93 -2.19
CA SER A 183 15.48 6.17 -3.34
C SER A 183 14.96 4.86 -3.94
N ASP A 184 15.81 3.83 -4.06
CA ASP A 184 15.38 2.51 -4.54
C ASP A 184 14.46 1.80 -3.52
N PHE A 185 14.78 1.90 -2.23
CA PHE A 185 13.97 1.36 -1.15
C PHE A 185 12.55 1.95 -1.16
N TRP A 186 12.42 3.27 -0.97
CA TRP A 186 11.13 3.94 -0.88
C TRP A 186 10.42 4.07 -2.24
N GLY A 187 11.19 4.17 -3.32
CA GLY A 187 10.66 4.44 -4.65
C GLY A 187 10.25 3.20 -5.42
N ARG A 188 10.75 1.99 -5.13
CA ARG A 188 10.47 0.80 -5.96
C ARG A 188 10.19 -0.48 -5.19
N ARG A 189 10.56 -0.54 -3.91
CA ARG A 189 10.57 -1.79 -3.16
C ARG A 189 9.69 -1.80 -1.93
N TRP A 190 9.49 -0.65 -1.30
CA TRP A 190 8.64 -0.50 -0.13
C TRP A 190 7.20 -0.13 -0.50
N HIS A 191 6.23 -0.81 0.10
CA HIS A 191 4.80 -0.47 0.12
C HIS A 191 4.21 0.13 -1.19
N GLN A 192 4.34 -0.61 -2.30
CA GLN A 192 4.04 -0.11 -3.65
C GLN A 192 2.60 0.39 -3.84
N LEU A 193 1.65 -0.14 -3.07
CA LEU A 193 0.26 0.32 -3.10
C LEU A 193 0.12 1.80 -2.66
N LEU A 194 0.82 2.21 -1.60
CA LEU A 194 0.75 3.59 -1.09
C LEU A 194 1.58 4.54 -1.95
N ARG A 195 2.69 4.04 -2.53
CA ARG A 195 3.52 4.80 -3.46
C ARG A 195 2.70 5.37 -4.62
N GLU A 196 1.83 4.58 -5.23
CA GLU A 196 0.97 5.07 -6.33
C GLU A 196 0.08 6.23 -5.86
N CYS A 197 -0.49 6.14 -4.66
CA CYS A 197 -1.28 7.23 -4.08
C CYS A 197 -0.44 8.49 -3.85
N PHE A 198 0.76 8.38 -3.29
CA PHE A 198 1.63 9.52 -3.03
C PHE A 198 2.18 10.15 -4.32
N ILE A 199 2.43 9.35 -5.36
CA ILE A 199 2.82 9.87 -6.67
C ILE A 199 1.67 10.70 -7.28
N GLU A 200 0.46 10.16 -7.27
CA GLU A 200 -0.70 10.82 -7.88
C GLU A 200 -1.16 12.06 -7.10
N LEU A 201 -1.09 12.02 -5.75
CA LEU A 201 -1.59 13.09 -4.89
C LEU A 201 -0.54 14.10 -4.46
N GLY A 202 0.74 13.70 -4.37
CA GLY A 202 1.85 14.55 -3.94
C GLY A 202 2.75 14.93 -5.11
N TYR A 203 3.36 13.93 -5.75
CA TYR A 203 4.40 14.14 -6.75
C TYR A 203 3.90 14.89 -7.99
N LEU A 204 2.91 14.33 -8.69
CA LEU A 204 2.45 14.84 -9.98
C LEU A 204 1.91 16.28 -9.91
N PRO A 205 1.05 16.67 -8.94
CA PRO A 205 0.54 18.04 -8.92
C PRO A 205 1.66 19.06 -8.72
N ILE A 206 2.55 18.84 -7.75
CA ILE A 206 3.64 19.77 -7.44
C ILE A 206 4.69 19.80 -8.56
N SER A 207 5.06 18.63 -9.09
CA SER A 207 5.99 18.55 -10.22
C SER A 207 5.43 19.30 -11.44
N SER A 208 4.12 19.15 -11.74
CA SER A 208 3.49 19.79 -12.90
C SER A 208 3.51 21.32 -12.84
N LEU A 209 3.35 21.91 -11.64
CA LEU A 209 3.36 23.37 -11.43
C LEU A 209 4.74 23.99 -11.68
N LEU A 210 5.82 23.22 -11.44
CA LEU A 210 7.20 23.70 -11.52
C LEU A 210 7.91 23.29 -12.81
N THR A 211 7.23 22.56 -13.70
CA THR A 211 7.81 21.99 -14.93
C THR A 211 8.42 23.05 -15.85
N ASN A 212 7.82 24.24 -15.88
CA ASN A 212 8.24 25.33 -16.78
C ASN A 212 9.51 26.04 -16.30
N ASN A 213 9.85 25.94 -15.02
CA ASN A 213 10.95 26.72 -14.44
C ASN A 213 12.26 25.92 -14.46
N ASN A 214 12.24 24.66 -13.98
CA ASN A 214 13.39 23.75 -14.03
C ASN A 214 12.96 22.31 -13.77
N LYS A 215 13.36 21.37 -14.65
CA LYS A 215 13.04 19.94 -14.51
C LYS A 215 13.61 19.35 -13.23
N THR A 216 14.85 19.68 -12.85
CA THR A 216 15.46 19.10 -11.64
C THR A 216 14.75 19.58 -10.38
N LEU A 217 14.45 20.87 -10.29
CA LEU A 217 13.67 21.46 -9.20
C LEU A 217 12.28 20.81 -9.10
N SER A 218 11.60 20.63 -10.23
CA SER A 218 10.28 19.97 -10.30
C SER A 218 10.32 18.55 -9.73
N HIS A 219 11.33 17.75 -10.08
CA HIS A 219 11.51 16.39 -9.54
C HIS A 219 11.76 16.39 -8.02
N ILE A 220 12.61 17.29 -7.54
CA ILE A 220 12.95 17.40 -6.11
C ILE A 220 11.70 17.82 -5.32
N MET A 221 11.00 18.87 -5.76
CA MET A 221 9.81 19.37 -5.08
C MET A 221 8.65 18.37 -5.11
N GLY A 222 8.45 17.66 -6.24
CA GLY A 222 7.45 16.59 -6.30
C GLY A 222 7.76 15.44 -5.33
N SER A 223 9.03 15.06 -5.22
CA SER A 223 9.46 14.02 -4.27
C SER A 223 9.23 14.47 -2.83
N LEU A 224 9.62 15.71 -2.49
CA LEU A 224 9.42 16.30 -1.17
C LEU A 224 7.93 16.32 -0.79
N ALA A 225 7.06 16.76 -1.71
CA ALA A 225 5.61 16.79 -1.49
C ALA A 225 5.03 15.39 -1.19
N SER A 226 5.55 14.36 -1.87
CA SER A 226 5.14 12.97 -1.62
C SER A 226 5.54 12.50 -0.22
N PHE A 227 6.75 12.85 0.23
CA PHE A 227 7.22 12.53 1.58
C PHE A 227 6.44 13.29 2.66
N ILE A 228 6.13 14.57 2.45
CA ILE A 228 5.29 15.36 3.37
C ILE A 228 3.90 14.72 3.50
N LEU A 229 3.27 14.40 2.37
CA LEU A 229 1.95 13.76 2.38
C LEU A 229 1.99 12.39 3.07
N SER A 230 3.06 11.62 2.86
CA SER A 230 3.31 10.39 3.58
C SER A 230 3.44 10.64 5.08
N GLY A 231 4.21 11.64 5.52
CA GLY A 231 4.37 11.98 6.94
C GLY A 231 3.05 12.34 7.61
N ILE A 232 2.24 13.20 6.97
CA ILE A 232 0.90 13.57 7.45
C ILE A 232 0.01 12.32 7.57
N PHE A 233 0.09 11.41 6.61
CA PHE A 233 -0.69 10.16 6.64
C PHE A 233 -0.28 9.25 7.81
N HIS A 234 1.01 9.13 8.12
CA HIS A 234 1.48 8.36 9.27
C HIS A 234 1.02 9.00 10.59
N GLU A 235 1.13 10.32 10.72
CA GLU A 235 0.66 11.05 11.90
C GLU A 235 -0.85 10.88 12.10
N TYR A 236 -1.63 10.99 11.03
CA TYR A 236 -3.07 10.76 11.07
C TYR A 236 -3.42 9.35 11.58
N ILE A 237 -2.71 8.31 11.11
CA ILE A 237 -2.91 6.94 11.58
C ILE A 237 -2.61 6.83 13.07
N ILE A 238 -1.48 7.37 13.52
CA ILE A 238 -1.08 7.35 14.94
C ILE A 238 -2.14 8.03 15.79
N ILE A 239 -2.57 9.24 15.43
CA ILE A 239 -3.62 9.97 16.15
C ILE A 239 -4.93 9.17 16.17
N SER A 240 -5.31 8.54 15.06
CA SER A 240 -6.55 7.77 14.97
C SER A 240 -6.56 6.52 15.86
N LEU A 241 -5.39 5.90 16.05
CA LEU A 241 -5.24 4.67 16.81
C LEU A 241 -5.01 4.94 18.31
N PHE A 242 -4.25 5.98 18.64
CA PHE A 242 -3.78 6.24 19.99
C PHE A 242 -4.38 7.49 20.64
N GLY A 243 -5.14 8.30 19.88
CA GLY A 243 -5.75 9.55 20.37
C GLY A 243 -4.74 10.64 20.74
N LYS A 244 -3.46 10.46 20.38
CA LYS A 244 -2.34 11.34 20.74
C LYS A 244 -1.51 11.66 19.50
N ILE A 245 -0.99 12.88 19.44
CA ILE A 245 0.02 13.29 18.45
C ILE A 245 1.33 12.61 18.87
N THR A 246 2.20 12.26 17.92
CA THR A 246 3.46 11.55 18.21
C THR A 246 4.30 12.25 19.29
N ASP A 247 4.24 13.57 19.38
CA ASP A 247 4.92 14.37 20.42
C ASP A 247 4.26 14.30 21.82
N SER A 248 2.98 13.90 21.90
CA SER A 248 2.21 13.79 23.16
C SER A 248 2.04 12.36 23.69
N ILE A 249 2.72 11.37 23.09
CA ILE A 249 2.75 9.96 23.54
C ILE A 249 3.56 9.75 24.84
N GLN A 250 4.06 10.83 25.44
CA GLN A 250 4.56 10.83 26.82
C GLN A 250 3.56 10.23 27.82
#